data_AF-A0A6P2C0H3-F1
#
_entry.id   AF-A0A6P2C0H3-F1
#
_cell.length_a   1.000
_cell.length_b   1.000
_cell.length_c   1.000
_cell.angle_alpha   90.00
_cell.angle_beta   90.00
_cell.angle_gamma   90.00
#
_symmetry.space_group_name_H-M   'P 1'
#
loop_
_entity.id
_entity.type
_entity.pdbx_description
1 polymer ?
#
loop_
_entity_poly.entity_id
_entity_poly.type
_entity_poly.pdbx_seq_one_letter_code
_entity_poly.pdbx_strand_id
1 'polypeptide(L)'
;MLSGDPVDPQPFGPLPSFWSDQGDLRQQSFGCLGLADDVRIAEGDPRAPGRGLLATYHRGGRLVGSVAVNLPPSKHLRAEMSKR
;
A
#
# COMPACT_ATOMS: atom_id res chain seq x y z
N MET A 1 1.96 -11.46 34.20
CA MET A 1 0.76 -10.59 34.23
C MET A 1 1.12 -9.33 33.47
N LEU A 2 0.27 -8.86 32.54
CA LEU A 2 0.48 -7.56 31.90
C LEU A 2 0.20 -6.46 32.93
N SER A 3 1.21 -5.69 33.29
CA SER A 3 1.10 -4.46 34.08
C SER A 3 0.33 -3.46 33.21
N GLY A 4 -0.87 -3.03 33.61
CA GLY A 4 -1.69 -2.11 32.81
C GLY A 4 -1.11 -0.70 32.79
N ASP A 5 -0.10 -0.48 31.94
CA ASP A 5 0.42 0.86 31.69
C ASP A 5 -0.66 1.74 31.03
N PRO A 6 -0.71 3.04 31.38
CA PRO A 6 -1.69 3.96 30.78
C PRO A 6 -1.47 4.07 29.27
N VAL A 7 -2.55 3.85 28.50
CA VAL A 7 -2.57 3.96 27.04
C VAL A 7 -2.52 5.44 26.64
N ASP A 8 -1.62 5.77 25.72
CA ASP A 8 -1.57 7.09 25.06
C ASP A 8 -2.94 7.41 24.43
N PRO A 9 -3.58 8.56 24.76
CA PRO A 9 -4.89 8.92 24.23
C PRO A 9 -4.89 9.32 22.74
N GLN A 10 -3.74 9.31 22.05
CA GLN A 10 -3.67 9.50 20.60
C GLN A 10 -4.66 8.57 19.86
N PRO A 11 -5.50 9.10 18.96
CA PRO A 11 -6.38 8.27 18.14
C PRO A 11 -5.57 7.21 17.38
N PHE A 12 -5.93 5.95 17.60
CA PHE A 12 -5.34 4.83 16.88
C PHE A 12 -5.75 4.92 15.40
N GLY A 13 -4.80 5.30 14.54
CA GLY A 13 -5.00 5.45 13.08
C GLY A 13 -3.99 4.62 12.28
N PRO A 14 -3.99 3.27 12.42
CA PRO A 14 -3.07 2.44 11.66
C PRO A 14 -3.38 2.54 10.17
N LEU A 15 -2.34 2.51 9.35
CA LEU A 15 -2.50 2.39 7.91
C LEU A 15 -3.04 0.99 7.59
N PRO A 16 -4.21 0.85 6.93
CA PRO A 16 -4.70 -0.47 6.53
C PRO A 16 -3.68 -1.13 5.61
N SER A 17 -3.43 -2.42 5.81
CA SER A 17 -2.52 -3.18 4.97
C SER A 17 -3.02 -4.60 4.76
N PHE A 18 -2.64 -5.17 3.63
CA PHE A 18 -2.95 -6.56 3.26
C PHE A 18 -1.79 -7.12 2.43
N TRP A 19 -1.48 -8.39 2.64
CA TRP A 19 -0.51 -9.13 1.84
C TRP A 19 -1.07 -10.49 1.45
N SER A 20 -0.61 -11.00 0.32
CA SER A 20 -0.97 -12.34 -0.16
C SER A 20 0.12 -12.88 -1.05
N ASP A 21 0.39 -14.17 -0.88
CA ASP A 21 1.24 -14.94 -1.78
C ASP A 21 0.32 -15.85 -2.61
N GLN A 22 0.27 -15.62 -3.92
CA GLN A 22 -0.56 -16.37 -4.86
C GLN A 22 0.34 -16.96 -5.95
N GLY A 23 0.72 -18.22 -5.79
CA GLY A 23 1.75 -18.83 -6.63
C GLY A 23 3.06 -18.04 -6.53
N ASP A 24 3.60 -17.60 -7.67
CA ASP A 24 4.84 -16.84 -7.74
C ASP A 24 4.67 -15.32 -7.52
N LEU A 25 3.45 -14.88 -7.20
CA LEU A 25 3.12 -13.47 -6.97
C LEU A 25 3.07 -13.17 -5.48
N ARG A 26 3.97 -12.30 -5.01
CA ARG A 26 3.96 -11.69 -3.68
C ARG A 26 3.33 -10.32 -3.76
N GLN A 27 2.11 -10.18 -3.26
CA GLN A 27 1.36 -8.94 -3.23
C GLN A 27 1.43 -8.29 -1.84
N GLN A 28 1.70 -6.99 -1.81
CA GLN A 28 1.63 -6.15 -0.62
C GLN A 28 0.82 -4.90 -0.93
N SER A 29 0.00 -4.47 0.01
CA SER A 29 -0.84 -3.29 -0.14
C SER A 29 -0.90 -2.47 1.13
N PHE A 30 -1.01 -1.17 0.95
CA PHE A 30 -1.09 -0.19 2.02
C PHE A 30 -2.12 0.88 1.67
N GLY A 31 -2.86 1.36 2.67
CA GLY A 31 -3.90 2.37 2.52
C GLY A 31 -5.29 1.78 2.24
N CYS A 32 -6.25 2.66 1.95
CA CYS A 32 -7.64 2.30 1.74
C CYS A 32 -7.99 2.34 0.25
N LEU A 33 -7.63 1.28 -0.47
CA LEU A 33 -7.76 1.16 -1.92
C LEU A 33 -9.22 1.34 -2.39
N GLY A 34 -10.19 0.90 -1.59
CA GLY A 34 -11.62 1.01 -1.89
C GLY A 34 -12.16 2.45 -1.91
N LEU A 35 -11.39 3.44 -1.45
CA LEU A 35 -11.76 4.85 -1.56
C LEU A 35 -11.41 5.47 -2.93
N ALA A 36 -10.62 4.77 -3.74
CA ALA A 36 -10.08 5.35 -4.95
C ALA A 36 -11.14 5.56 -6.04
N ASP A 37 -11.02 6.67 -6.75
CA ASP A 37 -11.73 6.95 -8.01
C ASP A 37 -10.82 6.81 -9.24
N ASP A 38 -9.51 6.66 -9.03
CA ASP A 38 -8.50 6.54 -10.08
C ASP A 38 -7.37 5.57 -9.69
N VAL A 39 -6.85 4.81 -10.65
CA VAL A 39 -5.76 3.84 -10.47
C VAL A 39 -4.69 4.07 -11.51
N ARG A 40 -3.44 4.20 -11.08
CA ARG A 40 -2.29 4.49 -11.95
C ARG A 40 -1.20 3.46 -11.77
N ILE A 41 -0.67 2.98 -12.90
CA ILE A 41 0.52 2.13 -12.90
C ILE A 41 1.74 3.04 -12.80
N ALA A 42 2.42 3.00 -11.65
CA ALA A 42 3.62 3.78 -11.39
C ALA A 42 4.90 3.06 -11.84
N GLU A 43 4.90 1.72 -11.86
CA GLU A 43 6.02 0.89 -12.31
C GLU A 43 5.48 -0.44 -12.84
N GLY A 44 6.06 -0.95 -13.93
CA GLY A 44 5.76 -2.27 -14.48
C GLY A 44 4.59 -2.31 -15.47
N ASP A 45 4.13 -3.52 -15.75
CA ASP A 45 3.03 -3.82 -16.69
C ASP A 45 1.98 -4.70 -15.98
N PRO A 46 0.71 -4.27 -15.87
CA PRO A 46 -0.35 -5.06 -15.26
C PRO A 46 -0.64 -6.37 -16.00
N ARG A 47 -0.21 -6.52 -17.26
CA ARG A 47 -0.32 -7.78 -18.01
C ARG A 47 0.79 -8.77 -17.66
N ALA A 48 1.83 -8.34 -16.95
CA ALA A 48 2.96 -9.17 -16.54
C ALA A 48 3.38 -8.88 -15.07
N PRO A 49 2.47 -8.99 -14.09
CA PRO A 49 2.71 -8.54 -12.71
C PRO A 49 3.86 -9.28 -12.02
N GLY A 50 4.17 -10.50 -12.45
CA GLY A 50 5.29 -11.28 -11.93
C GLY A 50 6.67 -10.65 -12.16
N ARG A 51 6.79 -9.71 -13.11
CA ARG A 51 8.03 -8.98 -13.41
C ARG A 51 8.26 -7.76 -12.49
N GLY A 52 7.35 -7.50 -11.56
CA GLY A 52 7.32 -6.29 -10.76
C GLY A 52 6.24 -5.34 -11.24
N LEU A 53 5.37 -4.93 -10.32
CA LEU A 53 4.28 -3.99 -10.58
C LEU A 53 4.07 -3.09 -9.37
N LEU A 54 3.89 -1.79 -9.59
CA LEU A 54 3.39 -0.85 -8.59
C LEU A 54 2.16 -0.13 -9.14
N ALA A 55 1.01 -0.37 -8.54
CA ALA A 55 -0.22 0.37 -8.78
C ALA A 55 -0.49 1.33 -7.62
N THR A 56 -0.87 2.57 -7.94
CA THR A 56 -1.24 3.60 -6.96
C THR A 56 -2.71 3.96 -7.11
N TYR A 57 -3.38 4.09 -5.99
CA TYR A 57 -4.82 4.30 -5.87
C TYR A 57 -5.05 5.72 -5.39
N HIS A 58 -5.84 6.49 -6.12
CA HIS A 58 -6.07 7.92 -5.88
C HIS A 58 -7.54 8.22 -5.72
N ARG A 59 -7.85 9.21 -4.86
CA ARG A 59 -9.18 9.80 -4.72
C ARG A 59 -9.07 11.31 -4.86
N GLY A 60 -9.78 11.92 -5.82
CA GLY A 60 -9.64 13.34 -6.12
C GLY A 60 -8.18 13.74 -6.40
N GLY A 61 -7.41 12.83 -7.01
CA GLY A 61 -5.98 12.99 -7.27
C GLY A 61 -5.04 12.91 -6.07
N ARG A 62 -5.53 12.64 -4.85
CA ARG A 62 -4.69 12.31 -3.67
C ARG A 62 -4.46 10.81 -3.58
N LEU A 63 -3.22 10.39 -3.30
CA LEU A 63 -2.90 8.99 -3.03
C LEU A 63 -3.64 8.53 -1.77
N VAL A 64 -4.40 7.43 -1.90
CA VAL A 64 -5.13 6.78 -0.80
C VAL A 64 -4.67 5.34 -0.56
N GLY A 65 -3.87 4.77 -1.47
CA GLY A 65 -3.24 3.48 -1.26
C GLY A 65 -2.33 3.04 -2.41
N SER A 66 -1.66 1.91 -2.23
CA SER A 66 -0.83 1.29 -3.25
C SER A 66 -0.87 -0.23 -3.16
N VAL A 67 -0.60 -0.89 -4.29
CA VAL A 67 -0.35 -2.33 -4.39
C VAL A 67 0.98 -2.52 -5.09
N ALA A 68 1.87 -3.29 -4.48
CA ALA A 68 3.09 -3.76 -5.12
C ALA A 68 3.03 -5.28 -5.28
N VAL A 69 3.47 -5.78 -6.44
CA VAL A 69 3.63 -7.21 -6.72
C VAL A 69 5.07 -7.47 -7.10
N ASN A 70 5.71 -8.43 -6.42
CA ASN A 70 7.11 -8.83 -6.65
C ASN A 70 8.13 -7.67 -6.65
N LEU A 71 7.80 -6.57 -5.97
CA LEU A 71 8.68 -5.44 -5.74
C LEU A 71 9.09 -5.37 -4.27
N PRO A 72 10.28 -4.81 -3.95
CA PRO A 72 10.71 -4.67 -2.58
C PRO A 72 9.83 -3.66 -1.81
N PRO A 73 9.64 -3.83 -0.48
CA PRO A 73 8.78 -2.96 0.32
C PRO A 73 9.10 -1.46 0.24
N SER A 74 10.37 -1.12 -0.03
CA SER A 74 10.84 0.27 -0.20
C SER A 74 10.15 1.03 -1.35
N LYS A 75 9.53 0.32 -2.29
CA LYS A 75 8.77 0.94 -3.39
C LYS A 75 7.46 1.59 -2.92
N HIS A 76 6.85 1.10 -1.84
CA HIS A 76 5.66 1.74 -1.25
C HIS A 76 5.98 3.12 -0.68
N LEU A 77 7.11 3.24 0.02
CA LEU A 77 7.56 4.50 0.63
C LEU A 77 7.79 5.61 -0.42
N ARG A 78 8.27 5.24 -1.61
CA ARG A 78 8.47 6.19 -2.71
C ARG A 78 7.17 6.69 -3.33
N ALA A 79 6.12 5.86 -3.36
CA ALA A 79 4.81 6.29 -3.81
C ALA A 79 4.21 7.37 -2.90
N GLU A 80 4.42 7.25 -1.58
CA GLU A 80 4.01 8.27 -0.60
C GLU A 80 4.82 9.57 -0.70
N MET A 81 6.12 9.47 -1.01
CA MET A 81 7.04 10.63 -1.06
C MET A 81 6.96 11.45 -2.35
N SER A 82 6.39 10.92 -3.45
CA SER A 82 6.32 11.60 -4.76
C SER A 82 5.32 12.78 -4.82
N LYS A 83 4.80 13.24 -3.68
CA LYS A 83 3.84 14.35 -3.60
C LYS A 83 4.08 15.26 -2.39
N ARG A 84 5.31 15.73 -2.22
CA ARG A 84 5.61 17.00 -1.54
C ARG A 84 6.10 18.02 -2.55
#